data_AF-A0A934BNF6-F1
#
_entry.id   AF-A0A934BNF6-F1
#
_cell.length_a   1.000
_cell.length_b   1.000
_cell.length_c   1.000
_cell.angle_alpha   90.00
_cell.angle_beta   90.00
_cell.angle_gamma   90.00
#
_symmetry.space_group_name_H-M   'P 1'
#
loop_
_entity.id
_entity.type
_entity.pdbx_description
1 polymer ?
#
loop_
_entity_poly.entity_id
_entity_poly.type
_entity_poly.pdbx_seq_one_letter_code
_entity_poly.pdbx_strand_id
1 'polypeptide(L)' 'MHSIAKCLTQTNLSSICQIPQISLSSIERGKYKPNLTVVSKLASTFQVNTHWLETGKDLPFNDLKG' A
#
# COMPACT_ATOMS: atom_id res chain seq x y z
N MET A 1 0.26 -7.14 -20.78
CA MET A 1 0.05 -5.77 -20.24
C MET A 1 -0.65 -5.89 -18.89
N HIS A 2 0.12 -5.90 -17.79
CA HIS A 2 -0.43 -6.00 -16.43
C HIS A 2 -0.95 -4.62 -16.02
N SER A 3 -2.26 -4.47 -15.91
CA SER A 3 -2.92 -3.21 -15.53
C SER A 3 -2.67 -2.93 -14.03
N ILE A 4 -1.89 -1.89 -13.73
CA ILE A 4 -1.46 -1.50 -12.37
C ILE A 4 -2.38 -0.45 -11.72
N ALA A 5 -3.59 -0.24 -12.27
CA ALA A 5 -4.62 0.54 -11.60
C ALA A 5 -5.67 -0.42 -11.01
N LYS A 6 -5.38 -0.98 -9.83
CA LYS A 6 -6.42 -1.70 -9.08
C LYS A 6 -7.41 -0.65 -8.56
N CYS A 7 -8.59 -0.55 -9.18
CA CYS A 7 -9.67 0.35 -8.76
C CYS A 7 -10.35 -0.21 -7.49
N LEU A 8 -9.63 -0.17 -6.37
CA LEU A 8 -10.09 -0.69 -5.08
C LEU A 8 -10.77 0.42 -4.28
N THR A 9 -11.97 0.12 -3.78
CA THR A 9 -12.54 0.91 -2.69
C THR A 9 -11.77 0.61 -1.39
N GLN A 10 -11.81 1.52 -0.41
CA GLN A 10 -11.22 1.26 0.91
C GLN A 10 -11.80 -0.01 1.55
N THR A 11 -13.08 -0.34 1.28
CA THR A 11 -13.72 -1.57 1.71
C THR A 11 -13.08 -2.80 1.07
N ASN A 12 -12.87 -2.80 -0.24
CA ASN A 12 -12.22 -3.92 -0.91
C ASN A 12 -10.76 -4.05 -0.49
N LEU A 13 -10.05 -2.93 -0.36
CA LEU A 13 -8.68 -2.93 0.13
C LEU A 13 -8.62 -3.52 1.54
N SER A 14 -9.53 -3.12 2.44
CA SER A 14 -9.63 -3.64 3.80
C SER A 14 -9.75 -5.17 3.83
N SER A 15 -10.61 -5.75 2.98
CA SER A 15 -10.77 -7.19 2.87
C SER A 15 -9.50 -7.89 2.36
N ILE A 16 -8.77 -7.28 1.41
CA ILE A 16 -7.57 -7.88 0.80
C ILE A 16 -6.38 -7.85 1.77
N CYS A 17 -6.08 -6.69 2.36
CA CYS A 17 -4.90 -6.52 3.20
C CYS A 17 -5.14 -6.83 4.68
N GLN A 18 -6.39 -7.16 5.07
CA GLN A 18 -6.79 -7.44 6.44
C GLN A 18 -6.38 -6.29 7.38
N ILE A 19 -6.70 -5.07 6.97
CA ILE A 19 -6.54 -3.83 7.74
C ILE A 19 -7.93 -3.22 7.84
N PRO A 20 -8.40 -2.77 9.02
CA PRO A 20 -9.72 -2.14 9.14
C PRO A 20 -9.87 -0.94 8.20
N GLN A 21 -11.02 -0.81 7.56
CA GLN A 21 -11.29 0.31 6.64
C GLN A 21 -11.10 1.68 7.30
N ILE A 22 -11.47 1.82 8.58
CA ILE A 22 -11.27 3.05 9.36
C ILE A 22 -9.78 3.40 9.50
N SER A 23 -8.94 2.38 9.68
CA SER A 23 -7.49 2.51 9.76
C SER A 23 -6.93 3.00 8.42
N LEU A 24 -7.32 2.37 7.30
CA LEU A 24 -6.94 2.81 5.95
C LEU A 24 -7.34 4.27 5.70
N SER A 25 -8.60 4.61 6.01
CA SER A 25 -9.14 5.95 5.86
C SER A 25 -8.38 6.99 6.70
N SER A 26 -7.88 6.60 7.87
CA SER A 26 -7.10 7.49 8.75
C SER A 26 -5.65 7.64 8.29
N ILE A 27 -5.04 6.59 7.73
CA ILE A 27 -3.73 6.65 7.08
C ILE A 27 -3.78 7.58 5.87
N GLU A 28 -4.74 7.40 4.98
CA GLU A 28 -4.87 8.18 3.74
C GLU A 28 -5.10 9.68 3.99
N ARG A 29 -5.72 10.03 5.12
CA ARG A 29 -5.90 11.41 5.57
C ARG A 29 -4.72 11.96 6.39
N GLY A 30 -3.66 11.17 6.60
CA GLY A 30 -2.51 11.55 7.43
C GLY A 30 -2.82 11.69 8.93
N LYS A 31 -3.93 11.13 9.42
CA LYS A 31 -4.29 11.22 10.85
C LYS A 31 -3.36 10.39 11.75
N TYR A 32 -2.77 9.31 11.22
CA TYR A 32 -1.76 8.54 11.92
C TYR A 32 -0.79 7.88 10.94
N LYS A 33 0.45 7.64 11.39
CA LYS A 33 1.49 6.95 10.60
C LYS A 33 1.36 5.43 10.78
N PRO A 34 1.27 4.63 9.69
CA PRO A 34 1.19 3.19 9.78
C PRO A 34 2.47 2.59 10.38
N ASN A 35 2.33 1.47 11.09
CA ASN A 35 3.49 0.68 11.53
C ASN A 35 4.01 -0.21 10.38
N LEU A 36 5.18 -0.82 10.58
CA LEU A 36 5.84 -1.63 9.56
C LEU A 36 4.96 -2.79 9.06
N THR A 37 4.18 -3.43 9.94
CA THR A 37 3.26 -4.52 9.54
C THR A 37 2.20 -4.03 8.55
N VAL A 38 1.63 -2.85 8.80
CA VAL A 38 0.65 -2.23 7.90
C VAL A 38 1.31 -1.82 6.58
N VAL A 39 2.49 -1.21 6.63
CA VAL A 39 3.26 -0.83 5.43
C VAL A 39 3.55 -2.06 4.57
N SER A 40 4.03 -3.15 5.16
CA SER A 40 4.32 -4.40 4.44
C SER A 40 3.08 -5.03 3.81
N LYS A 41 1.93 -5.03 4.50
CA LYS A 41 0.66 -5.54 3.95
C LYS A 41 0.20 -4.74 2.73
N LEU A 42 0.27 -3.41 2.82
CA LEU A 42 -0.10 -2.51 1.73
C LEU A 42 0.87 -2.66 0.55
N ALA A 43 2.18 -2.64 0.82
CA ALA A 43 3.23 -2.82 -0.19
C ALA A 43 3.04 -4.13 -0.98
N SER A 44 2.80 -5.25 -0.30
CA SER A 44 2.50 -6.53 -0.95
C SER A 44 1.21 -6.50 -1.78
N THR A 45 0.17 -5.81 -1.31
CA THR A 45 -1.13 -5.72 -2.01
C THR A 45 -1.00 -4.94 -3.33
N PHE A 46 -0.23 -3.86 -3.31
CA PHE A 46 0.03 -2.99 -4.47
C PHE A 46 1.25 -3.41 -5.29
N GLN A 47 2.01 -4.41 -4.83
CA GLN A 47 3.27 -4.87 -5.43
C GLN A 47 4.29 -3.73 -5.56
N VAL A 48 4.42 -2.92 -4.51
CA VAL A 48 5.36 -1.79 -4.45
C VAL A 48 6.40 -1.98 -3.35
N ASN A 49 7.48 -1.19 -3.43
CA ASN A 49 8.53 -1.14 -2.42
C ASN A 49 8.02 -0.47 -1.12
N THR A 50 8.37 -1.03 0.04
CA THR A 50 7.95 -0.51 1.37
C THR A 50 8.58 0.85 1.69
N HIS A 51 9.84 1.07 1.32
CA HIS A 51 10.54 2.34 1.53
C HIS A 51 9.90 3.46 0.70
N TRP A 52 9.61 3.17 -0.56
CA TRP A 52 8.86 4.09 -1.42
C TRP A 52 7.47 4.39 -0.86
N LEU A 53 6.73 3.37 -0.44
CA LEU A 53 5.39 3.55 0.10
C LEU A 53 5.38 4.40 1.39
N GLU A 54 6.41 4.28 2.22
CA GLU A 54 6.50 5.04 3.48
C GLU A 54 7.01 6.47 3.28
N THR A 55 7.97 6.68 2.37
CA THR A 55 8.75 7.92 2.31
C THR A 55 8.56 8.72 1.03
N GLY A 56 8.01 8.11 -0.01
CA GLY A 56 7.96 8.66 -1.37
C GLY A 56 9.31 8.74 -2.07
N LYS A 57 10.36 8.10 -1.52
CA LYS A 57 11.71 8.04 -2.11
C LYS A 57 11.93 6.72 -2.86
N ASP A 58 12.90 6.70 -3.77
CA ASP A 58 13.21 5.58 -4.67
C ASP A 58 12.11 5.26 -5.70
N LEU A 59 12.24 4.13 -6.39
CA LEU A 59 11.28 3.66 -7.37
C LEU A 59 10.17 2.84 -6.70
N PRO A 60 8.90 3.00 -7.13
CA PRO A 60 7.76 2.28 -6.56
C PRO A 60 7.84 0.77 -6.77
N PHE A 61 8.52 0.32 -7.83
CA PHE A 61 8.67 -1.08 -8.16
C PHE A 61 10.15 -1.46 -8.04
N ASN A 62 10.43 -2.64 -7.49
CA ASN A 62 11.75 -3.21 -7.68
C ASN A 62 11.88 -3.52 -9.17
N ASP A 63 12.75 -2.81 -9.88
CA ASP A 63 13.19 -3.18 -11.22
C ASP A 63 13.95 -4.51 -11.14
N LEU A 64 13.23 -5.62 -10.98
CA LEU A 64 13.78 -6.94 -11.27
C LEU A 64 13.84 -7.09 -12.80
N LYS A 65 14.72 -6.29 -13.43
CA LYS A 65 15.41 -6.69 -14.64
C LYS A 65 16.70 -7.38 -14.21
N GLY A 66 16.54 -8.64 -13.83
CA GLY A 66 17.59 -9.65 -13.80
C GLY A 66 17.13 -10.80 -14.66
#